data_AF-A0A183JG38-F1
#
_entry.id   AF-A0A183JG38-F1
#
_cell.length_a   1.000
_cell.length_b   1.000
_cell.length_c   1.000
_cell.angle_alpha   90.00
_cell.angle_beta   90.00
_cell.angle_gamma   90.00
#
_symmetry.space_group_name_H-M   'P 1'
#
loop_
_entity.id
_entity.type
_entity.pdbx_description
1 polymer ?
#
loop_
_entity_poly.entity_id
_entity_poly.type
_entity_poly.pdbx_seq_one_letter_code
_entity_poly.pdbx_strand_id
1 'polypeptide(L)'
;MLSDDLRIRTLDNRWWNPGGTLTLSECSELVSLEDMKLLKSQHGGLQTVLRNHHQCFRTIKNTVQLRWLPDKMAKLNDSGIPLFNNKNGKNRKTKLCWMSLNHPDGCPYTSELCDFAHCENELLIKIGSMKQ
;
A
#
# COMPACT_ATOMS: atom_id res chain seq x y z
N MET A 1 -3.46 13.58 -27.19
CA MET A 1 -2.62 12.38 -27.05
C MET A 1 -2.16 12.31 -25.60
N LEU A 2 -2.90 11.62 -24.73
CA LEU A 2 -2.52 11.43 -23.33
C LEU A 2 -1.89 10.03 -23.21
N SER A 3 -0.62 9.94 -23.57
CA SER A 3 0.18 8.75 -23.26
C SER A 3 0.89 8.98 -21.94
N ASP A 4 0.10 9.12 -20.87
CA ASP A 4 0.56 9.16 -19.48
C ASP A 4 0.54 7.74 -18.90
N ASP A 5 1.28 6.82 -19.51
CA ASP A 5 1.52 5.51 -18.90
C ASP A 5 2.52 5.72 -17.74
N LEU A 6 2.00 6.24 -16.62
CA LEU A 6 2.65 6.36 -15.30
C LEU A 6 3.01 5.00 -14.69
N ARG A 7 3.05 3.93 -15.49
CA ARG A 7 3.37 2.57 -15.04
C ARG A 7 4.83 2.50 -14.65
N ILE A 8 5.09 1.83 -13.53
CA ILE A 8 6.43 1.57 -13.04
C ILE A 8 6.80 0.12 -13.35
N ARG A 9 8.09 -0.13 -13.57
CA ARG A 9 8.63 -1.48 -13.73
C ARG A 9 8.97 -2.03 -12.35
N THR A 10 8.31 -3.12 -11.96
CA THR A 10 8.59 -3.83 -10.70
C THR A 10 9.85 -4.68 -10.84
N LEU A 11 10.40 -5.14 -9.70
CA LEU A 11 11.58 -6.02 -9.66
C LEU A 11 11.36 -7.36 -10.38
N ASP A 12 10.11 -7.82 -10.43
CA ASP A 12 9.69 -9.02 -11.15
C ASP A 12 9.47 -8.77 -12.66
N ASN A 13 9.95 -7.63 -13.16
CA ASN A 13 9.85 -7.22 -14.56
C ASN A 13 8.41 -6.97 -15.07
N ARG A 14 7.43 -6.85 -14.16
CA ARG A 14 6.03 -6.55 -14.47
C ARG A 14 5.76 -5.05 -14.45
N TRP A 15 4.93 -4.59 -15.38
CA TRP A 15 4.38 -3.23 -15.34
C TRP A 15 3.31 -3.13 -14.27
N TRP A 16 3.45 -2.17 -13.37
CA TRP A 16 2.50 -1.92 -12.29
C TRP A 16 1.99 -0.49 -12.39
N ASN A 17 0.68 -0.32 -12.36
CA ASN A 17 0.06 1.00 -12.43
C ASN A 17 -0.09 1.62 -11.03
N PRO A 18 0.69 2.66 -10.66
CA PRO A 18 0.49 3.38 -9.41
C PRO A 18 -0.79 4.23 -9.37
N GLY A 19 -1.49 4.31 -10.50
CA GLY A 19 -2.59 5.23 -10.70
C GLY A 19 -2.12 6.68 -10.73
N GLY A 20 -3.08 7.57 -10.52
CA GLY A 20 -2.83 8.99 -10.39
C GLY A 20 -2.55 9.42 -8.95
N THR A 21 -2.20 10.69 -8.81
CA THR A 21 -2.23 11.40 -7.54
C THR A 21 -3.48 12.26 -7.50
N LEU A 22 -4.26 12.16 -6.43
CA LEU A 22 -5.48 12.95 -6.24
C LEU A 22 -5.32 13.88 -5.05
N THR A 23 -5.87 15.08 -5.14
CA THR A 23 -5.98 15.98 -3.99
C THR A 23 -7.06 15.48 -3.02
N LEU A 24 -6.98 15.86 -1.75
CA LEU A 24 -8.07 15.57 -0.80
C LEU A 24 -9.42 16.13 -1.25
N SER A 25 -9.43 17.23 -2.01
CA SER A 25 -10.66 17.80 -2.60
C SER A 25 -11.26 16.86 -3.62
N GLU A 26 -10.46 16.39 -4.59
CA GLU A 26 -10.92 15.42 -5.59
C GLU A 26 -11.37 14.11 -4.93
N CYS A 27 -10.63 13.62 -3.92
CA CYS A 27 -11.09 12.45 -3.16
C CYS A 27 -12.44 12.69 -2.49
N SER A 28 -12.72 13.90 -2.01
CA SER A 28 -14.02 14.22 -1.40
C SER A 28 -15.16 14.34 -2.42
N GLU A 29 -14.86 14.70 -3.66
CA GLU A 29 -15.82 14.74 -4.76
C GLU A 29 -16.16 13.34 -5.28
N LEU A 30 -15.18 12.42 -5.25
CA LEU A 30 -15.37 11.02 -5.63
C LEU A 30 -16.13 10.20 -4.59
N VAL A 31 -16.16 10.67 -3.34
CA VAL A 31 -16.84 9.98 -2.23
C VAL A 31 -18.24 10.56 -2.08
N SER A 32 -19.25 9.69 -2.11
CA SER A 32 -20.64 10.07 -1.91
C SER A 32 -20.84 10.84 -0.60
N LEU A 33 -21.79 11.78 -0.59
CA LEU A 33 -22.12 12.55 0.62
C LEU A 33 -22.48 11.66 1.82
N GLU A 34 -23.10 10.51 1.55
CA GLU A 34 -23.47 9.49 2.54
C GLU A 34 -22.23 8.85 3.18
N ASP A 35 -21.29 8.39 2.35
CA ASP A 35 -20.02 7.84 2.78
C ASP A 35 -19.19 8.89 3.52
N MET A 36 -19.17 10.15 3.06
CA MET A 36 -18.49 11.24 3.77
C MET A 36 -19.03 11.46 5.18
N LYS A 37 -20.36 11.39 5.38
CA LYS A 37 -20.97 11.45 6.71
C LYS A 37 -20.58 10.26 7.57
N LEU A 38 -20.56 9.06 7.00
CA LEU A 38 -20.13 7.84 7.68
C LEU A 38 -18.66 7.92 8.11
N LEU A 39 -17.77 8.36 7.22
CA LEU A 39 -16.34 8.53 7.48
C LEU A 39 -16.09 9.58 8.58
N LYS A 40 -16.86 10.68 8.59
CA LYS A 40 -16.82 11.67 9.67
C LYS A 40 -17.27 11.08 11.01
N SER A 41 -18.38 10.33 11.01
CA SER A 41 -18.96 9.74 12.21
C SER A 41 -18.06 8.67 12.84
N GLN A 42 -17.51 7.77 12.03
CA GLN A 42 -16.74 6.61 12.50
C GLN A 42 -15.27 6.92 12.78
N HIS A 43 -14.64 7.75 11.95
CA HIS A 43 -13.19 7.88 11.91
C HIS A 43 -12.71 9.33 11.98
N GLY A 44 -13.60 10.30 12.21
CA GLY A 44 -13.23 11.72 12.24
C GLY A 44 -12.94 12.32 10.85
N GLY A 45 -13.32 11.63 9.76
CA GLY A 45 -13.31 12.17 8.40
C GLY A 45 -12.40 11.43 7.41
N LEU A 46 -12.50 11.80 6.13
CA LEU A 46 -11.79 11.18 5.02
C LEU A 46 -10.26 11.18 5.20
N GLN A 47 -9.70 12.31 5.65
CA GLN A 47 -8.25 12.42 5.85
C GLN A 47 -7.72 11.42 6.89
N THR A 48 -8.46 11.21 7.98
CA THR A 48 -8.07 10.27 9.03
C THR A 48 -8.14 8.83 8.53
N VAL A 49 -9.16 8.49 7.74
CA VAL A 49 -9.30 7.16 7.12
C VAL A 49 -8.11 6.89 6.21
N LEU A 50 -7.77 7.82 5.33
CA LEU A 50 -6.61 7.69 4.44
C LEU A 50 -5.29 7.54 5.21
N ARG A 51 -5.13 8.25 6.33
CA ARG A 51 -3.96 8.11 7.22
C ARG A 51 -3.93 6.77 7.96
N ASN A 52 -5.08 6.27 8.40
CA ASN A 52 -5.20 4.97 9.07
C ASN A 52 -4.89 3.82 8.09
N HIS A 53 -5.41 3.91 6.86
CA HIS A 53 -5.16 2.97 5.77
C HIS A 53 -3.83 3.24 5.04
N HIS A 54 -2.79 3.51 5.83
CA HIS A 54 -1.44 3.75 5.35
C HIS A 54 -0.87 2.57 4.55
N GLN A 55 -1.39 1.36 4.68
CA GLN A 55 -0.99 0.23 3.84
C GLN A 55 -1.22 0.52 2.35
N CYS A 56 -2.36 1.13 2.03
CA CYS A 56 -2.82 1.34 0.66
C CYS A 56 -2.51 2.75 0.18
N PHE A 57 -2.64 3.73 1.08
CA PHE A 57 -2.53 5.14 0.73
C PHE A 57 -1.29 5.79 1.32
N ARG A 58 -0.71 6.70 0.54
CA ARG A 58 0.33 7.63 0.99
C ARG A 58 -0.20 9.03 0.80
N THR A 59 -0.20 9.81 1.88
CA THR A 59 -0.60 11.21 1.86
C THR A 59 0.65 12.10 1.89
N ILE A 60 0.77 13.01 0.92
CA ILE A 60 1.92 13.93 0.80
C ILE A 60 1.36 15.33 0.53
N LYS A 61 1.66 16.33 1.38
CA LYS A 61 1.31 17.74 1.13
C LYS A 61 -0.12 17.96 0.57
N ASN A 62 -1.13 17.27 1.15
CA ASN A 62 -2.55 17.34 0.76
C ASN A 62 -2.98 16.53 -0.48
N THR A 63 -2.06 15.76 -1.06
CA THR A 63 -2.38 14.76 -2.07
C THR A 63 -2.35 13.35 -1.51
N VAL A 64 -3.04 12.45 -2.21
CA VAL A 64 -3.24 11.05 -1.89
C VAL A 64 -2.87 10.26 -3.14
N GLN A 65 -2.04 9.25 -2.94
CA GLN A 65 -1.68 8.30 -3.99
C GLN A 65 -1.63 6.91 -3.40
N LEU A 66 -1.64 5.89 -4.25
CA LEU A 66 -1.33 4.55 -3.81
C LEU A 66 0.07 4.51 -3.19
N ARG A 67 0.21 3.75 -2.10
CA ARG A 67 1.48 3.57 -1.41
C ARG A 67 2.37 2.66 -2.25
N TRP A 68 3.34 3.28 -2.89
CA TRP A 68 4.51 2.63 -3.43
C TRP A 68 5.75 3.46 -3.08
N LEU A 69 6.86 2.78 -2.81
CA LEU A 69 8.13 3.35 -2.37
C LEU A 69 9.18 2.99 -3.42
N PRO A 70 9.54 3.91 -4.33
CA PRO A 70 10.59 3.66 -5.32
C PRO A 70 11.90 3.26 -4.65
N ASP A 71 12.22 3.81 -3.48
CA ASP A 71 13.44 3.47 -2.72
C ASP A 71 13.55 2.00 -2.33
N LYS A 72 12.42 1.32 -2.10
CA LYS A 72 12.39 -0.13 -1.83
C LYS A 72 12.67 -0.96 -3.10
N MET A 73 12.40 -0.40 -4.28
CA MET A 73 12.67 -1.03 -5.58
C MET A 73 14.07 -0.70 -6.11
N ALA A 74 14.59 0.49 -5.80
CA ALA A 74 15.76 1.05 -6.48
C ALA A 74 17.11 0.56 -5.92
N LYS A 75 17.13 -0.09 -4.77
CA LYS A 75 18.37 -0.47 -4.10
C LYS A 75 18.46 -1.98 -3.98
N LEU A 76 19.11 -2.63 -4.94
CA LEU A 76 19.64 -3.99 -4.80
C LEU A 76 21.10 -3.89 -4.34
N ASN A 77 21.54 -4.77 -3.45
CA ASN A 77 22.96 -4.92 -3.13
C ASN A 77 23.68 -5.62 -4.29
N ASP A 78 25.02 -5.68 -4.25
CA ASP A 78 25.84 -6.38 -5.26
C ASP A 78 25.49 -7.86 -5.47
N SER A 79 24.71 -8.45 -4.56
CA SER A 79 24.22 -9.83 -4.62
C SER A 79 22.79 -9.94 -5.19
N GLY A 80 22.21 -8.86 -5.71
CA GLY A 80 20.84 -8.83 -6.23
C GLY A 80 19.74 -8.84 -5.16
N ILE A 81 20.09 -8.68 -3.89
CA ILE A 81 19.15 -8.63 -2.76
C ILE A 81 18.78 -7.18 -2.44
N PRO A 82 17.50 -6.86 -2.28
CA PRO A 82 17.09 -5.52 -1.91
C PRO A 82 17.75 -5.02 -0.61
N LEU A 83 18.43 -3.87 -0.68
CA LEU A 83 19.12 -3.18 0.42
C LEU A 83 18.14 -2.71 1.51
N PHE A 84 16.86 -2.55 1.19
CA PHE A 84 15.79 -2.38 2.17
C PHE A 84 15.30 -3.74 2.69
N ASN A 85 16.20 -4.71 2.87
CA ASN A 85 15.92 -5.82 3.74
C ASN A 85 15.81 -5.22 5.15
N ASN A 86 14.62 -5.31 5.75
CA ASN A 86 14.40 -4.86 7.11
C ASN A 86 15.52 -5.47 7.98
N LYS A 87 16.51 -4.68 8.40
CA LYS A 87 17.68 -5.14 9.18
C LYS A 87 17.28 -5.85 10.48
N ASN A 88 15.99 -5.82 10.83
CA ASN A 88 15.39 -6.50 11.96
C ASN A 88 14.74 -7.86 11.63
N GLY A 89 14.88 -8.39 10.40
CA GLY A 89 14.59 -9.79 10.03
C GLY A 89 13.16 -10.29 10.28
N LYS A 90 12.24 -9.41 10.67
CA LYS A 90 10.86 -9.75 11.00
C LYS A 90 9.99 -9.01 10.01
N ASN A 91 9.81 -9.60 8.83
CA ASN A 91 8.64 -9.34 8.00
C ASN A 91 7.43 -9.65 8.90
N ARG A 92 6.90 -8.63 9.56
CA ARG A 92 5.71 -8.74 10.41
C ARG A 92 4.51 -8.84 9.47
N LYS A 93 4.44 -9.92 8.70
CA LYS A 93 3.32 -10.29 7.84
C LYS A 93 2.11 -10.68 8.70
N THR A 94 1.73 -9.83 9.64
CA THR A 94 0.61 -10.02 10.57
C THR A 94 -0.72 -9.65 9.92
N LYS A 95 -0.68 -9.06 8.72
CA LYS A 95 -1.85 -8.65 7.93
C LYS A 95 -1.63 -9.01 6.46
N LEU A 96 -2.74 -9.30 5.78
CA LEU A 96 -2.76 -9.48 4.34
C LEU A 96 -2.43 -8.18 3.63
N CYS A 97 -1.76 -8.29 2.49
CA CYS A 97 -1.40 -7.21 1.60
C CYS A 97 -2.64 -6.79 0.82
N TRP A 98 -3.22 -5.64 1.18
CA TRP A 98 -4.38 -5.11 0.47
C TRP A 98 -4.11 -4.94 -1.03
N MET A 99 -2.91 -4.47 -1.40
CA MET A 99 -2.53 -4.27 -2.80
C MET A 99 -2.50 -5.60 -3.57
N SER A 100 -2.05 -6.69 -2.94
CA SER A 100 -2.05 -8.01 -3.59
C SER A 100 -3.47 -8.55 -3.81
N LEU A 101 -4.42 -8.19 -2.95
CA LEU A 101 -5.78 -8.71 -2.97
C LEU A 101 -6.74 -7.87 -3.83
N ASN A 102 -6.55 -6.56 -3.89
CA ASN A 102 -7.52 -5.63 -4.46
C ASN A 102 -7.00 -4.86 -5.68
N HIS A 103 -5.69 -4.76 -5.86
CA HIS A 103 -5.14 -4.06 -7.02
C HIS A 103 -5.15 -4.99 -8.26
N PRO A 104 -5.60 -4.52 -9.44
CA PRO A 104 -5.66 -5.34 -10.65
C PRO A 104 -4.28 -5.90 -11.06
N ASP A 105 -3.21 -5.11 -10.89
CA ASP A 105 -1.83 -5.56 -11.14
C ASP A 105 -1.17 -6.28 -9.94
N GLY A 106 -1.90 -6.45 -8.84
CA GLY A 106 -1.40 -7.02 -7.57
C GLY A 106 -0.46 -6.08 -6.80
N CYS A 107 0.37 -6.67 -5.93
CA CYS A 107 1.35 -5.91 -5.16
C CYS A 107 2.56 -5.50 -6.03
N PRO A 108 3.06 -4.26 -5.93
CA PRO A 108 4.26 -3.85 -6.67
C PRO A 108 5.52 -4.57 -6.19
N TYR A 109 5.57 -4.99 -4.91
CA TYR A 109 6.71 -5.68 -4.32
C TYR A 109 6.61 -7.19 -4.53
N THR A 110 7.75 -7.87 -4.53
CA THR A 110 7.79 -9.33 -4.35
C THR A 110 7.39 -9.69 -2.91
N SER A 111 6.98 -10.94 -2.67
CA SER A 111 6.60 -11.39 -1.33
C SER A 111 7.70 -11.14 -0.29
N GLU A 112 8.96 -11.30 -0.68
CA GLU A 112 10.13 -11.11 0.18
C GLU A 112 10.30 -9.66 0.65
N LEU A 113 9.92 -8.71 -0.21
CA LEU A 113 10.03 -7.27 0.01
C LEU A 113 8.81 -6.61 0.64
N CYS A 114 7.67 -7.29 0.53
CA CYS A 114 6.42 -6.77 1.05
C CYS A 114 6.37 -6.99 2.56
N ASP A 115 6.10 -5.91 3.30
CA ASP A 115 5.91 -5.97 4.76
C ASP A 115 4.65 -6.77 5.16
N PHE A 116 3.78 -7.08 4.18
CA PHE A 116 2.48 -7.72 4.34
C PHE A 116 2.42 -9.07 3.62
N ALA A 117 1.50 -9.94 4.03
CA ALA A 117 1.29 -11.27 3.46
C ALA A 117 0.54 -11.21 2.13
N HIS A 118 1.06 -11.77 1.04
CA HIS A 118 0.32 -11.80 -0.23
C HIS A 118 -0.77 -12.87 -0.27
N CYS A 119 -0.62 -13.91 0.55
CA CYS A 119 -1.60 -14.97 0.74
C CYS A 119 -1.66 -15.36 2.22
N GLU A 120 -2.71 -16.09 2.61
CA GLU A 120 -2.89 -16.54 4.00
C GLU A 120 -1.72 -17.39 4.51
N ASN A 121 -1.08 -18.15 3.62
CA ASN A 121 0.11 -18.96 3.94
C ASN A 121 1.30 -18.13 4.45
N GLU A 122 1.38 -16.85 4.05
CA GLU A 122 2.43 -15.94 4.49
C GLU A 122 2.04 -15.15 5.74
N LEU A 123 0.80 -15.29 6.22
CA LEU A 123 0.30 -14.57 7.37
C LEU A 123 0.92 -15.16 8.65
N LEU A 124 1.82 -14.40 9.26
CA LEU A 124 2.29 -14.68 10.61
C LEU A 124 1.18 -14.32 11.59
N ILE A 125 0.28 -15.27 11.84
CA ILE A 125 -0.66 -15.19 12.95
C ILE A 125 0.20 -15.16 14.22
N LYS A 126 0.29 -13.98 14.85
CA LYS A 126 0.68 -13.94 16.25
C LYS A 126 -0.41 -14.69 17.01
N ILE A 127 -0.16 -15.95 17.35
CA ILE A 127 -0.87 -16.61 18.44
C ILE A 127 -0.52 -15.81 19.69
N GLY A 128 -1.32 -14.78 19.99
CA GLY A 128 -1.10 -13.82 21.06
C GLY A 128 -2.39 -13.64 21.83
N SER A 129 -2.59 -14.51 22.81
CA SER A 129 -3.58 -14.45 23.89
C SER A 129 -5.04 -14.30 23.48
N MET A 130 -5.73 -15.44 23.38
CA MET A 130 -7.06 -15.55 24.00
C MET A 130 -6.93 -15.05 25.45
N LYS A 131 -7.47 -13.87 25.76
CA LYS A 131 -7.91 -13.57 27.12
C LYS A 131 -9.37 -13.98 27.19
N GLN A 132 -9.61 -15.07 27.91
CA GLN A 132 -10.92 -15.42 28.46
C GLN A 132 -11.39 -14.30 29.39
#